data_AF-A0A1Y1WLY3-F1
#
_entry.id   AF-A0A1Y1WLY3-F1
#
_cell.length_a   1.000
_cell.length_b   1.000
_cell.length_c   1.000
_cell.angle_alpha   90.00
_cell.angle_beta   90.00
_cell.angle_gamma   90.00
#
_symmetry.space_group_name_H-M   'P 1'
#
loop_
_entity.id
_entity.type
_entity.pdbx_description
1 polymer ?
#
loop_
_entity_poly.entity_id
_entity_poly.type
_entity_poly.pdbx_seq_one_letter_code
_entity_poly.pdbx_strand_id
1 'polypeptide(L)'
;MSRPQRPSDLSHCEQQRRLRMLSKQAHLLDNRLGRCCSGPDTPTVVSFIPVIGGITTSMDANDFLDEIMSQFVIPTYMREEMKRNISKHLIMSLVPVYGWIARSIFKVNRRNYKLLRNYIKESKP
;
A
#
# COMPACT_ATOMS: atom_id res chain seq x y z
N MET A 1 6.59 -20.33 1.17
CA MET A 1 5.44 -19.43 1.36
C MET A 1 4.44 -20.10 2.30
N SER A 2 4.10 -19.47 3.41
CA SER A 2 3.07 -19.97 4.34
C SER A 2 1.70 -19.91 3.65
N ARG A 3 0.82 -20.89 3.90
CA ARG A 3 -0.56 -20.81 3.39
C ARG A 3 -1.28 -19.61 3.99
N PRO A 4 -2.10 -18.87 3.23
CA PRO A 4 -2.91 -17.81 3.78
C PRO A 4 -3.88 -18.40 4.80
N GLN A 5 -4.01 -17.75 5.95
CA GLN A 5 -4.88 -18.19 7.05
C GLN A 5 -6.00 -17.18 7.26
N ARG A 6 -7.18 -17.63 7.69
CA ARG A 6 -8.21 -16.67 8.09
C ARG A 6 -7.74 -15.95 9.36
N PRO A 7 -8.07 -14.66 9.51
CA PRO A 7 -7.70 -13.92 10.72
C PRO A 7 -8.17 -14.62 12.00
N SER A 8 -9.35 -15.22 11.99
CA SER A 8 -9.93 -15.99 13.11
C SER A 8 -9.08 -17.17 13.57
N ASP A 9 -8.27 -17.75 12.68
CA ASP A 9 -7.54 -18.99 12.93
C ASP A 9 -6.15 -18.71 13.54
N LEU A 10 -5.73 -17.44 13.56
CA LEU A 10 -4.42 -17.00 14.04
C LEU A 10 -4.49 -16.55 15.50
N SER A 11 -3.45 -16.85 16.27
CA SER A 11 -3.32 -16.29 17.62
C SER A 11 -3.21 -14.76 17.57
N HIS A 12 -3.68 -14.08 18.61
CA HIS A 12 -3.61 -12.61 18.69
C HIS A 12 -2.17 -12.08 18.52
N CYS A 13 -1.19 -12.77 19.12
CA CYS A 13 0.23 -12.42 18.96
C CYS A 13 0.70 -12.54 17.50
N GLU A 14 0.30 -13.58 16.77
CA GLU A 14 0.67 -13.76 15.36
C GLU A 14 -0.03 -12.75 14.45
N GLN A 15 -1.33 -12.49 14.66
CA GLN A 15 -2.06 -11.44 13.94
C GLN A 15 -1.35 -10.09 14.12
N GLN A 16 -1.00 -9.74 15.35
CA GLN A 16 -0.32 -8.48 15.66
C GLN A 16 1.09 -8.43 15.06
N ARG A 17 1.82 -9.56 15.05
CA ARG A 17 3.15 -9.66 14.43
C ARG A 17 3.07 -9.42 12.92
N ARG A 18 2.15 -10.09 12.22
CA ARG A 18 1.94 -9.91 10.76
C ARG A 18 1.49 -8.49 10.42
N LEU A 19 0.53 -7.94 11.17
CA LEU A 19 0.09 -6.55 11.02
C LEU A 19 1.23 -5.54 11.22
N ARG A 20 2.13 -5.77 12.19
CA ARG A 20 3.30 -4.89 12.39
C ARG A 20 4.25 -4.93 11.18
N MET A 21 4.45 -6.09 10.56
CA MET A 21 5.29 -6.19 9.35
C MET A 21 4.66 -5.45 8.17
N LEU A 22 3.37 -5.70 7.90
CA LEU A 22 2.62 -5.01 6.85
C LEU A 22 2.55 -3.50 7.08
N SER A 23 2.45 -3.05 8.34
CA SER A 23 2.48 -1.63 8.69
C SER A 23 3.81 -0.96 8.31
N LYS A 24 4.94 -1.62 8.60
CA LYS A 24 6.27 -1.13 8.24
C LYS A 24 6.44 -1.08 6.72
N GLN A 25 6.02 -2.13 6.01
CA GLN A 25 6.06 -2.17 4.54
C GLN A 25 5.21 -1.06 3.93
N ALA A 26 3.94 -0.91 4.35
CA ALA A 26 3.07 0.16 3.88
C ALA A 26 3.68 1.55 4.12
N HIS A 27 4.30 1.77 5.28
CA HIS A 27 5.00 3.01 5.59
C HIS A 27 6.20 3.24 4.67
N LEU A 28 6.99 2.21 4.38
CA LEU A 28 8.15 2.32 3.51
C LEU A 28 7.73 2.62 2.07
N LEU A 29 6.75 1.89 1.53
CA LEU A 29 6.26 2.05 0.16
C LEU A 29 5.66 3.45 -0.07
N ASP A 30 4.83 3.93 0.87
CA ASP A 30 4.22 5.27 0.74
C ASP A 30 5.24 6.42 0.88
N ASN A 31 6.39 6.19 1.50
CA ASN A 31 7.40 7.24 1.74
C ASN A 31 8.67 7.10 0.88
N ARG A 32 8.82 6.03 0.09
CA ARG A 32 10.03 5.74 -0.70
C ARG A 32 10.33 6.85 -1.73
N LEU A 33 9.30 7.47 -2.29
CA LEU A 33 9.44 8.55 -3.27
C LEU A 33 9.79 9.91 -2.67
N GLY A 34 9.51 10.16 -1.39
CA GLY A 34 9.86 11.43 -0.74
C GLY A 34 11.39 11.62 -0.61
N ARG A 35 12.16 10.54 -0.71
CA ARG A 35 13.62 10.53 -0.53
C ARG A 35 14.42 10.49 -1.83
N CYS A 36 13.82 10.05 -2.94
CA CYS A 36 14.50 9.98 -4.24
C CYS A 36 14.67 11.36 -4.90
N CYS A 37 13.93 12.37 -4.45
CA CYS A 37 13.90 13.72 -5.05
C CYS A 37 14.40 14.84 -4.11
N SER A 38 15.05 14.51 -2.99
CA SER A 38 15.43 15.48 -1.93
C SER A 38 16.91 15.49 -1.56
N GLY A 39 17.78 14.87 -2.38
CA GLY A 39 19.24 14.97 -2.24
C GLY A 39 19.81 16.13 -3.06
N PRO A 40 20.77 16.92 -2.54
CA PRO A 40 21.32 18.09 -3.22
C PRO A 40 22.22 17.78 -4.44
N ASP A 41 22.61 16.52 -4.68
CA ASP A 41 23.74 16.21 -5.59
C ASP A 41 23.44 15.22 -6.73
N THR A 42 22.17 15.01 -7.13
CA THR A 42 21.87 14.17 -8.31
C THR A 42 21.32 15.00 -9.46
N PRO A 43 21.96 15.01 -10.65
CA PRO A 43 21.46 15.72 -11.81
C PRO A 43 20.09 15.15 -12.20
N THR A 44 19.16 16.09 -12.33
CA THR A 44 17.75 16.00 -12.67
C THR A 44 17.49 15.26 -13.98
N VAL A 45 17.65 13.93 -14.03
CA VAL A 45 17.29 13.12 -15.21
C VAL A 45 16.07 12.24 -14.95
N VAL A 46 15.67 12.03 -13.69
CA VAL A 46 14.49 11.22 -13.32
C VAL A 46 13.29 12.08 -12.92
N SER A 47 13.35 13.40 -13.10
CA SER A 47 12.20 14.30 -12.92
C SER A 47 11.25 14.33 -14.13
N PHE A 48 11.54 13.60 -15.22
CA PHE A 48 10.87 13.86 -16.50
C PHE A 48 9.60 13.05 -16.79
N ILE A 49 9.20 12.08 -15.95
CA ILE A 49 7.94 11.38 -16.21
C ILE A 49 7.15 11.13 -14.91
N PRO A 50 6.33 12.11 -14.46
CA PRO A 50 5.37 11.96 -13.35
C PRO A 50 4.51 10.69 -13.45
N VAL A 51 4.27 10.27 -14.70
CA VAL A 51 3.54 9.08 -15.09
C VAL A 51 4.31 7.79 -14.74
N ILE A 52 5.63 7.71 -14.98
CA ILE A 52 6.43 6.51 -14.63
C ILE A 52 6.46 6.32 -13.13
N GLY A 53 6.71 7.38 -12.35
CA GLY A 53 6.64 7.29 -10.90
C GLY A 53 5.25 6.89 -10.39
N GLY A 54 4.18 7.24 -11.13
CA GLY A 54 2.80 6.79 -10.88
C GLY A 54 2.65 5.30 -11.04
N ILE A 55 3.07 4.80 -12.19
CA ILE A 55 2.99 3.38 -12.55
C ILE A 55 3.78 2.53 -11.55
N THR A 56 5.02 2.90 -11.20
CA THR A 56 5.81 2.13 -10.23
C THR A 56 5.16 2.07 -8.85
N THR A 57 4.57 3.18 -8.37
CA THR A 57 3.84 3.17 -7.08
C THR A 57 2.57 2.34 -7.11
N SER A 58 1.90 2.27 -8.25
CA SER A 58 0.72 1.42 -8.41
C SER A 58 1.11 -0.06 -8.50
N MET A 59 2.26 -0.39 -9.09
CA MET A 59 2.83 -1.73 -9.06
C MET A 59 3.18 -2.14 -7.62
N ASP A 60 3.93 -1.30 -6.90
CA ASP A 60 4.26 -1.52 -5.48
C ASP A 60 3.00 -1.74 -4.61
N ALA A 61 1.90 -1.04 -4.91
CA ALA A 61 0.65 -1.17 -4.19
C ALA A 61 -0.12 -2.47 -4.52
N ASN A 62 0.03 -2.99 -5.75
CA ASN A 62 -0.47 -4.32 -6.10
C ASN A 62 0.37 -5.41 -5.43
N ASP A 63 1.70 -5.29 -5.42
CA ASP A 63 2.58 -6.23 -4.72
C ASP A 63 2.27 -6.26 -3.22
N PHE A 64 1.97 -5.10 -2.61
CA PHE A 64 1.52 -5.03 -1.22
C PHE A 64 0.16 -5.71 -1.00
N LEU A 65 -0.77 -5.62 -1.95
CA LEU A 65 -2.05 -6.34 -1.90
C LEU A 65 -1.82 -7.86 -2.01
N ASP A 66 -0.94 -8.30 -2.90
CA ASP A 66 -0.59 -9.72 -3.06
C ASP A 66 0.07 -10.28 -1.79
N GLU A 67 0.91 -9.48 -1.13
CA GLU A 67 1.49 -9.83 0.17
C GLU A 67 0.43 -9.95 1.28
N ILE A 68 -0.58 -9.09 1.28
CA ILE A 68 -1.73 -9.25 2.19
C ILE A 68 -2.47 -10.56 1.89
N MET A 69 -2.71 -10.87 0.62
CA MET A 69 -3.42 -12.08 0.21
C MET A 69 -2.62 -13.37 0.43
N SER A 70 -1.29 -13.28 0.44
CA SER A 70 -0.41 -14.41 0.77
C SER A 70 -0.45 -14.75 2.26
N GLN A 71 -0.66 -13.73 3.11
CA GLN A 71 -0.69 -13.88 4.57
C GLN A 71 -2.09 -14.13 5.13
N PHE A 72 -3.14 -13.56 4.52
CA PHE A 72 -4.50 -13.57 5.06
C PHE A 72 -5.54 -13.95 4.01
N VAL A 73 -6.49 -14.80 4.42
CA VAL A 73 -7.73 -15.02 3.66
C VAL A 73 -8.67 -13.86 3.95
N ILE A 74 -8.76 -12.92 3.02
CA ILE A 74 -9.67 -11.75 3.11
C ILE A 74 -10.88 -11.93 2.20
N PRO A 75 -12.04 -11.36 2.58
CA PRO A 75 -13.24 -11.42 1.75
C PRO A 75 -13.08 -10.60 0.47
N THR A 76 -13.80 -11.00 -0.59
CA THR A 76 -13.72 -10.40 -1.93
C THR A 76 -14.04 -8.91 -1.93
N TYR A 77 -15.02 -8.46 -1.15
CA TYR A 77 -15.36 -7.03 -1.07
C TYR A 77 -14.18 -6.17 -0.58
N MET A 78 -13.37 -6.66 0.36
CA MET A 78 -12.18 -5.93 0.82
C MET A 78 -11.10 -5.87 -0.24
N ARG A 79 -10.88 -6.97 -0.95
CA ARG A 79 -9.93 -7.02 -2.07
C ARG A 79 -10.31 -5.99 -3.13
N GLU A 80 -11.58 -5.94 -3.50
CA GLU A 80 -12.08 -4.98 -4.48
C GLU A 80 -11.95 -3.53 -3.97
N GLU A 81 -12.19 -3.27 -2.68
CA GLU A 81 -11.97 -1.93 -2.12
C GLU A 81 -10.49 -1.53 -2.11
N MET A 82 -9.58 -2.47 -1.82
CA MET A 82 -8.14 -2.23 -1.89
C MET A 82 -7.68 -1.95 -3.34
N LYS A 83 -8.20 -2.70 -4.32
CA LYS A 83 -7.96 -2.43 -5.74
C LYS A 83 -8.51 -1.08 -6.17
N ARG A 84 -9.71 -0.69 -5.71
CA ARG A 84 -10.27 0.64 -5.96
C ARG A 84 -9.39 1.76 -5.43
N ASN A 85 -8.75 1.58 -4.26
CA ASN A 85 -7.79 2.55 -3.74
C ASN A 85 -6.55 2.65 -4.66
N ILE A 86 -6.05 1.52 -5.17
CA ILE A 86 -4.94 1.50 -6.13
C ILE A 86 -5.32 2.20 -7.43
N SER A 87 -6.52 1.95 -7.96
CA SER A 87 -7.02 2.63 -9.16
C SER A 87 -7.19 4.14 -8.96
N LYS A 88 -7.74 4.58 -7.81
CA LYS A 88 -7.85 6.02 -7.46
C LYS A 88 -6.47 6.67 -7.40
N HIS A 89 -5.49 6.00 -6.79
CA HIS A 89 -4.11 6.46 -6.74
C HIS A 89 -3.51 6.58 -8.14
N LEU A 90 -3.74 5.61 -9.02
CA LEU A 90 -3.29 5.66 -10.41
C LEU A 90 -3.94 6.83 -11.18
N ILE A 91 -5.24 7.06 -11.03
CA ILE A 91 -5.91 8.21 -11.67
C ILE A 91 -5.33 9.54 -11.17
N MET A 92 -5.14 9.69 -9.86
CA MET A 92 -4.47 10.87 -9.29
C MET A 92 -3.06 11.01 -9.85
N SER A 93 -2.35 9.90 -10.07
CA SER A 93 -0.99 9.87 -10.58
C SER A 93 -0.83 10.39 -12.00
N LEU A 94 -1.90 10.41 -12.80
CA LEU A 94 -1.92 10.92 -14.18
C LEU A 94 -1.92 12.44 -14.26
N VAL A 95 -2.29 13.14 -13.17
CA VAL A 95 -2.31 14.61 -13.15
C VAL A 95 -0.93 15.15 -12.73
N PRO A 96 -0.19 15.90 -13.55
CA PRO A 96 1.23 16.19 -13.30
C PRO A 96 1.51 16.96 -11.99
N VAL A 97 0.78 18.05 -11.74
CA VAL A 97 1.02 18.94 -10.58
C VAL A 97 0.16 18.53 -9.39
N TYR A 98 -1.16 18.43 -9.58
CA TYR A 98 -2.07 18.02 -8.52
C TYR A 98 -1.87 16.57 -8.09
N GLY A 99 -1.43 15.71 -9.00
CA GLY A 99 -1.24 14.29 -8.73
C GLY A 99 -0.10 14.01 -7.77
N TRP A 100 0.98 14.80 -7.78
CA TRP A 100 2.08 14.62 -6.83
C TRP A 100 1.63 14.94 -5.39
N ILE A 101 0.94 16.06 -5.20
CA ILE A 101 0.38 16.47 -3.89
C ILE A 101 -0.67 15.46 -3.44
N ALA A 102 -1.64 15.13 -4.31
CA ALA A 102 -2.70 14.19 -4.01
C ALA A 102 -2.13 12.80 -3.65
N ARG A 103 -1.09 12.34 -4.33
CA ARG A 103 -0.43 11.06 -4.05
C ARG A 103 0.25 11.05 -2.68
N SER A 104 0.96 12.13 -2.35
CA SER A 104 1.63 12.30 -1.04
C SER A 104 0.62 12.27 0.12
N ILE A 105 -0.59 12.78 -0.11
CA ILE A 105 -1.67 12.79 0.88
C ILE A 105 -2.44 11.46 0.91
N PHE A 106 -2.68 10.84 -0.27
CA PHE A 106 -3.56 9.68 -0.39
C PHE A 106 -3.00 8.43 0.30
N LYS A 107 -1.67 8.20 0.23
CA LYS A 107 -0.95 7.12 0.92
C LYS A 107 -1.67 5.76 0.82
N VAL A 108 -1.71 5.24 -0.41
CA VAL A 108 -2.51 4.07 -0.82
C VAL A 108 -2.23 2.83 0.03
N ASN A 109 -0.96 2.54 0.35
CA ASN A 109 -0.60 1.34 1.09
C ASN A 109 -1.06 1.42 2.55
N ARG A 110 -0.91 2.59 3.19
CA ARG A 110 -1.45 2.84 4.53
C ARG A 110 -2.97 2.76 4.58
N ARG A 111 -3.69 3.20 3.54
CA ARG A 111 -5.14 3.06 3.45
C ARG A 111 -5.56 1.58 3.39
N ASN A 112 -4.92 0.80 2.52
CA ASN A 112 -5.18 -0.63 2.40
C ASN A 112 -4.83 -1.38 3.70
N TYR A 113 -3.70 -1.03 4.34
CA TYR A 113 -3.35 -1.55 5.66
C TYR A 113 -4.40 -1.21 6.72
N LYS A 114 -4.92 0.04 6.74
CA LYS A 114 -5.96 0.45 7.69
C LYS A 114 -7.26 -0.33 7.48
N LEU A 115 -7.63 -0.57 6.22
CA LEU A 115 -8.78 -1.41 5.86
C LEU A 115 -8.62 -2.82 6.46
N LEU A 116 -7.47 -3.47 6.23
CA LEU A 116 -7.15 -4.78 6.79
C LEU A 116 -7.19 -4.78 8.32
N ARG A 117 -6.52 -3.81 8.96
CA ARG A 117 -6.45 -3.72 10.42
C ARG A 117 -7.83 -3.57 11.05
N ASN A 118 -8.70 -2.76 10.46
CA ASN A 118 -10.06 -2.56 10.96
C ASN A 118 -10.87 -3.85 10.85
N TYR A 119 -10.79 -4.55 9.73
CA TYR A 119 -11.44 -5.85 9.55
C TYR A 119 -10.98 -6.88 10.58
N ILE A 120 -9.66 -7.02 10.80
CA ILE A 120 -9.15 -7.96 11.81
C ILE A 120 -9.66 -7.59 13.21
N LYS A 121 -9.75 -6.29 13.53
CA LYS A 121 -10.26 -5.81 14.81
C LYS A 121 -11.76 -6.10 14.98
N GLU A 122 -12.56 -5.96 13.93
CA GLU A 122 -13.99 -6.23 13.91
C GLU A 122 -14.31 -7.73 13.89
N SER A 123 -13.44 -8.55 13.30
CA SER A 123 -13.55 -10.01 13.29
C SER A 123 -13.17 -10.68 14.63
N LYS A 124 -12.88 -9.87 15.67
CA LYS A 124 -12.58 -10.37 17.00
C LYS A 124 -13.89 -10.84 17.66
N PRO A 125 -13.97 -12.09 18.16
CA PRO A 125 -15.10 -12.53 18.97
C PRO A 125 -15.18 -11.75 20.29
#